data_AF-A0A177KZG2-F1
#
_entry.id   AF-A0A177KZG2-F1
#
_cell.length_a   1.000
_cell.length_b   1.000
_cell.length_c   1.000
_cell.angle_alpha   90.00
_cell.angle_beta   90.00
_cell.angle_gamma   90.00
#
_symmetry.space_group_name_H-M   'P 1'
#
loop_
_entity.id
_entity.type
_entity.pdbx_description
1 polymer ?
#
loop_
_entity_poly.entity_id
_entity_poly.type
_entity_poly.pdbx_seq_one_letter_code
_entity_poly.pdbx_strand_id
1 'polypeptide(L)'
;MNKHFEPSKLDIKVFDQKDSRPFAENVMIDKEVYELRDDTMRTPLEKAEVFEQLLQTEDACELWIIPVTESTSSFTQTLSEEKTSALFGMLSMIRERVQRDRTFLVVGPDCSKNMTSKVEQLGYTVVPCEQSELESLTVEY
;
A
#
# COMPACT_ATOMS: atom_id res chain seq x y z
N MET A 1 -4.85 -34.17 4.42
CA MET A 1 -3.71 -33.36 3.95
C MET A 1 -3.33 -32.42 5.07
N ASN A 2 -2.18 -32.67 5.71
CA ASN A 2 -1.63 -31.74 6.69
C ASN A 2 -1.10 -30.53 5.92
N LYS A 3 -1.81 -29.40 5.96
CA LYS A 3 -1.25 -28.12 5.54
C LYS A 3 -0.19 -27.77 6.58
N HIS A 4 1.08 -27.98 6.24
CA HIS A 4 2.17 -27.38 6.98
C HIS A 4 1.96 -25.86 6.90
N PHE A 5 1.59 -25.26 8.02
CA PHE A 5 1.46 -23.81 8.14
C PHE A 5 2.89 -23.31 8.38
N GLU A 6 3.60 -22.96 7.32
CA GLU A 6 4.81 -22.16 7.49
C GLU A 6 4.35 -20.74 7.87
N PRO A 7 4.77 -20.23 9.05
CA PRO A 7 4.43 -18.87 9.42
C PRO A 7 5.04 -17.91 8.41
N SER A 8 4.19 -17.04 7.87
CA SER A 8 4.62 -15.93 7.03
C SER A 8 5.76 -15.19 7.69
N LYS A 9 6.79 -14.84 6.91
CA LYS A 9 7.83 -13.92 7.38
C LYS A 9 7.49 -12.46 7.12
N LEU A 10 6.29 -12.19 6.58
CA LEU A 10 5.76 -10.86 6.39
C LEU A 10 5.33 -10.28 7.75
N ASP A 11 5.96 -9.19 8.17
CA ASP A 11 5.55 -8.43 9.34
C ASP A 11 4.59 -7.31 8.95
N ILE A 12 3.42 -7.21 9.57
CA ILE A 12 2.42 -6.18 9.25
C ILE A 12 2.41 -5.12 10.35
N LYS A 13 2.67 -3.86 9.97
CA LYS A 13 2.62 -2.71 10.86
C LYS A 13 1.51 -1.77 10.44
N VAL A 14 0.56 -1.52 11.33
CA VAL A 14 -0.49 -0.52 11.14
C VAL A 14 -0.16 0.68 12.01
N PHE A 15 -0.06 1.86 11.40
CA PHE A 15 0.26 3.10 12.12
C PHE A 15 -1.04 3.86 12.38
N ASP A 16 -1.58 3.73 13.59
CA ASP A 16 -2.88 4.30 13.96
C ASP A 16 -2.80 5.57 14.83
N GLN A 17 -1.59 6.03 15.13
CA GLN A 17 -1.36 7.21 15.95
C GLN A 17 -1.43 8.47 15.09
N LYS A 18 -2.50 9.26 15.26
CA LYS A 18 -2.66 10.57 14.59
C LYS A 18 -1.43 11.46 14.79
N ASP A 19 -1.04 12.16 13.73
CA ASP A 19 0.13 13.07 13.67
C ASP A 19 1.49 12.37 13.80
N SER A 20 1.54 11.03 13.87
CA SER A 20 2.80 10.28 13.80
C SER A 20 3.36 10.28 12.38
N ARG A 21 4.69 10.14 12.29
CA ARG A 21 5.43 10.08 11.02
C ARG A 21 6.21 8.76 10.91
N PRO A 22 5.56 7.68 10.45
CA PRO A 22 6.12 6.33 10.47
C PRO A 22 7.53 6.23 9.87
N PHE A 23 7.76 6.86 8.72
CA PHE A 23 9.04 6.81 8.02
C PHE A 23 10.10 7.76 8.56
N ALA A 24 9.72 8.83 9.27
CA ALA A 24 10.66 9.73 9.93
C ALA A 24 11.08 9.21 11.32
N GLU A 25 10.20 8.44 11.98
CA GLU A 25 10.40 7.90 13.33
C GLU A 25 11.09 6.54 13.33
N ASN A 26 11.15 5.84 12.18
CA ASN A 26 11.76 4.52 12.05
C ASN A 26 12.94 4.54 11.07
N VAL A 27 14.02 3.83 11.42
CA VAL A 27 15.25 3.77 10.62
C VAL A 27 15.06 2.90 9.37
N MET A 28 15.33 3.47 8.19
CA MET A 28 15.20 2.80 6.88
C MET A 28 16.54 2.49 6.18
N ILE A 29 17.62 2.38 6.95
CA ILE A 29 18.95 2.07 6.40
C ILE A 29 18.92 0.72 5.67
N ASP A 30 19.42 0.72 4.43
CA ASP A 30 19.50 -0.44 3.53
C ASP A 30 18.15 -1.09 3.18
N LYS A 31 17.02 -0.38 3.37
CA LYS A 31 15.69 -0.86 2.98
C LYS A 31 15.19 -0.11 1.74
N GLU A 32 14.57 -0.84 0.81
CA GLU A 32 13.81 -0.25 -0.29
C GLU A 32 12.33 -0.21 0.08
N VAL A 33 11.65 0.88 -0.26
CA VAL A 33 10.23 1.08 0.06
C VAL A 33 9.45 1.28 -1.22
N TYR A 34 8.38 0.51 -1.36
CA TYR A 34 7.47 0.60 -2.48
C TYR A 34 6.05 0.81 -1.99
N GLU A 35 5.30 1.70 -2.63
CA GLU A 35 3.86 1.77 -2.43
C GLU A 35 3.17 0.69 -3.27
N LEU A 36 2.29 -0.09 -2.63
CA LEU A 36 1.42 -1.04 -3.30
C LEU A 36 0.10 -0.37 -3.60
N ARG A 37 -0.22 -0.23 -4.89
CA ARG A 37 -1.51 0.28 -5.36
C ARG A 37 -2.30 -0.84 -6.00
N ASP A 38 -3.52 -1.02 -5.51
CA ASP A 38 -4.49 -1.88 -6.18
C ASP A 38 -5.39 -1.01 -7.06
N ASP A 39 -4.93 -0.81 -8.29
CA ASP A 39 -5.66 -0.06 -9.33
C ASP A 39 -6.69 -0.93 -10.05
N THR A 40 -6.88 -2.17 -9.59
CA THR A 40 -7.84 -3.10 -10.19
C THR A 40 -9.26 -2.84 -9.64
N MET A 41 -10.26 -3.15 -10.48
CA MET A 41 -11.68 -3.07 -10.11
C MET A 41 -12.16 -4.32 -9.36
N ARG A 42 -11.28 -5.00 -8.63
CA ARG A 42 -11.61 -6.19 -7.84
C ARG A 42 -12.69 -5.88 -6.81
N THR A 43 -13.62 -6.81 -6.68
CA THR A 43 -14.60 -6.81 -5.59
C THR A 43 -13.89 -6.91 -4.23
N PRO A 44 -14.52 -6.46 -3.13
CA PRO A 44 -13.94 -6.59 -1.80
C PRO A 44 -13.51 -8.02 -1.44
N LEU A 45 -14.24 -9.04 -1.92
CA LEU A 45 -13.91 -10.44 -1.70
C LEU A 45 -12.61 -10.83 -2.42
N GLU A 46 -12.49 -10.48 -3.70
CA GLU A 46 -11.28 -10.76 -4.49
C GLU A 46 -10.06 -10.03 -3.92
N LYS A 47 -10.24 -8.81 -3.38
CA LYS A 47 -9.16 -8.10 -2.68
C LYS A 47 -8.68 -8.85 -1.44
N ALA A 48 -9.60 -9.37 -0.64
CA ALA A 48 -9.26 -10.17 0.54
C ALA A 48 -8.49 -11.45 0.15
N GLU A 49 -8.95 -12.16 -0.89
CA GLU A 49 -8.27 -13.38 -1.38
C GLU A 49 -6.85 -13.10 -1.89
N VAL A 50 -6.64 -11.98 -2.60
CA VAL A 50 -5.31 -11.58 -3.07
C VAL A 50 -4.42 -11.14 -1.91
N PHE A 51 -4.98 -10.43 -0.93
CA PHE A 51 -4.25 -10.06 0.28
C PHE A 51 -3.84 -11.31 1.07
N GLU A 52 -4.70 -12.31 1.22
CA GLU A 52 -4.34 -13.58 1.86
C GLU A 52 -3.18 -14.29 1.15
N GLN A 53 -3.11 -14.24 -0.18
CA GLN A 53 -1.99 -14.77 -0.95
C GLN A 53 -0.70 -13.99 -0.71
N LEU A 54 -0.79 -12.67 -0.51
CA LEU A 54 0.35 -11.84 -0.11
C LEU A 54 0.88 -12.26 1.26
N LEU A 55 -0.02 -12.53 2.21
CA LEU A 55 0.33 -12.99 3.56
C LEU A 55 1.03 -14.35 3.56
N GLN A 56 0.92 -15.17 2.51
CA GLN A 56 1.56 -16.48 2.44
C GLN A 56 3.02 -16.42 1.94
N THR A 57 3.67 -15.26 2.01
CA THR A 57 5.05 -15.12 1.55
C THR A 57 6.09 -15.63 2.55
N GLU A 58 7.13 -16.26 2.02
CA GLU A 58 8.27 -16.79 2.79
C GLU A 58 9.40 -15.76 2.94
N ASP A 59 9.29 -14.64 2.23
CA ASP A 59 10.23 -13.52 2.23
C ASP A 59 10.08 -12.68 3.50
N ALA A 60 11.20 -12.39 4.17
CA ALA A 60 11.23 -11.52 5.35
C ALA A 60 11.15 -10.04 4.93
N CYS A 61 9.93 -9.56 4.75
CA CYS A 61 9.62 -8.17 4.41
C CYS A 61 8.57 -7.60 5.36
N GLU A 62 8.40 -6.28 5.36
CA GLU A 62 7.41 -5.61 6.19
C GLU A 62 6.33 -4.97 5.30
N LEU A 63 5.09 -5.04 5.73
CA LEU A 63 3.94 -4.37 5.12
C LEU A 63 3.42 -3.29 6.07
N TRP A 64 3.53 -2.03 5.66
CA TRP A 64 3.15 -0.89 6.46
C TRP A 64 1.85 -0.29 5.94
N ILE A 65 0.86 -0.14 6.81
CA ILE A 65 -0.44 0.44 6.48
C ILE A 65 -0.54 1.77 7.22
N ILE A 66 -0.66 2.86 6.45
CA ILE A 66 -0.65 4.23 6.95
C ILE A 66 -1.94 4.92 6.49
N PRO A 67 -2.86 5.25 7.41
CA PRO A 67 -4.02 6.06 7.13
C PRO A 67 -3.60 7.48 6.79
N VAL A 68 -3.99 7.97 5.62
CA VAL A 68 -3.72 9.33 5.15
C VAL A 68 -5.00 10.02 4.71
N THR A 69 -4.99 11.34 4.72
CA THR A 69 -6.05 12.15 4.15
C THR A 69 -5.51 12.86 2.90
N GLU A 70 -5.97 12.43 1.73
CA GLU A 70 -5.50 12.97 0.45
C GLU A 70 -6.60 13.77 -0.25
N SER A 71 -6.18 14.68 -1.12
CA SER A 71 -7.11 15.44 -1.96
C SER A 71 -7.80 14.50 -2.95
N THR A 72 -9.10 14.67 -3.15
CA THR A 72 -9.87 13.81 -4.07
C THR A 72 -9.41 13.96 -5.53
N SER A 73 -8.87 15.12 -5.91
CA SER A 73 -8.32 15.37 -7.24
C SER A 73 -7.06 14.53 -7.52
N SER A 74 -6.16 14.37 -6.55
CA SER A 74 -4.98 13.49 -6.69
C SER A 74 -5.38 12.04 -6.98
N PHE A 75 -6.46 11.56 -6.36
CA PHE A 75 -7.00 10.22 -6.59
C PHE A 75 -7.67 10.05 -7.96
N THR A 76 -8.29 11.10 -8.50
CA THR A 76 -8.91 11.03 -9.84
C THR A 76 -7.91 10.91 -10.99
N GLN A 77 -6.68 11.37 -10.81
CA GLN A 77 -5.64 11.32 -11.84
C GLN A 77 -5.12 9.90 -12.09
N THR A 78 -5.25 9.00 -11.11
CA THR A 78 -4.85 7.60 -11.24
C THR A 78 -5.92 6.70 -11.87
N LEU A 79 -7.15 7.20 -12.05
CA LEU A 79 -8.26 6.43 -12.63
C LEU A 79 -8.27 6.59 -14.16
N SER A 80 -7.99 5.52 -14.90
CA SER A 80 -7.82 5.57 -16.36
C SER A 80 -9.13 5.66 -17.15
N GLU A 81 -10.30 5.55 -16.51
CA GLU A 81 -11.60 5.48 -17.20
C GLU A 81 -12.45 6.74 -17.03
N GLU A 82 -12.82 7.37 -18.15
CA GLU A 82 -13.58 8.64 -18.21
C GLU A 82 -14.86 8.64 -17.37
N LYS A 83 -15.62 7.53 -17.34
CA LYS A 83 -16.88 7.44 -16.59
C LYS A 83 -16.64 7.46 -15.08
N THR A 84 -15.57 6.80 -14.65
CA THR A 84 -15.16 6.74 -13.24
C THR A 84 -14.58 8.09 -12.81
N SER A 85 -13.78 8.73 -13.67
CA SER A 85 -13.26 10.08 -13.44
C SER A 85 -14.37 11.14 -13.36
N ALA A 86 -15.44 11.02 -14.15
CA ALA A 86 -16.61 11.92 -14.05
C ALA A 86 -17.35 11.75 -12.71
N LEU A 87 -17.54 10.50 -12.26
CA LEU A 87 -18.22 10.18 -11.01
C LEU A 87 -17.41 10.67 -9.80
N PHE A 88 -16.08 10.49 -9.83
CA PHE A 88 -15.19 11.06 -8.81
C PHE A 88 -15.04 12.57 -8.92
N GLY A 89 -15.12 13.14 -10.12
CA GLY A 89 -15.21 14.59 -10.31
C GLY A 89 -16.47 15.20 -9.67
N MET A 90 -17.59 14.47 -9.65
CA MET A 90 -18.78 14.88 -8.90
C MET A 90 -18.62 14.68 -7.39
N LEU A 91 -17.95 13.60 -6.95
CA LEU A 91 -17.68 13.36 -5.53
C LEU A 91 -16.67 14.36 -4.94
N SER A 92 -15.67 14.80 -5.71
CA SER A 92 -14.70 15.81 -5.29
C SER A 92 -15.34 17.19 -5.10
N MET A 93 -16.41 17.50 -5.84
CA MET A 93 -17.24 18.70 -5.60
C MET A 93 -18.02 18.64 -4.28
N ILE A 94 -18.22 17.44 -3.71
CA ILE A 94 -18.97 17.23 -2.46
C ILE A 94 -18.02 17.09 -1.27
N ARG A 95 -16.84 16.50 -1.47
CA ARG A 95 -15.83 16.28 -0.42
C ARG A 95 -14.44 16.48 -0.99
N GLU A 96 -13.76 17.55 -0.59
CA GLU A 96 -12.43 17.90 -1.11
C GLU A 96 -11.35 16.88 -0.73
N ARG A 97 -11.54 16.15 0.38
CA ARG A 97 -10.56 15.19 0.93
C ARG A 97 -11.17 13.82 1.19
N VAL A 98 -10.39 12.77 0.97
CA VAL A 98 -10.74 11.38 1.25
C VAL A 98 -9.69 10.76 2.15
N GLN A 99 -10.17 10.01 3.14
CA GLN A 99 -9.34 9.14 3.98
C GLN A 99 -9.05 7.86 3.22
N ARG A 100 -7.80 7.44 3.19
CA ARG A 100 -7.36 6.21 2.55
C ARG A 100 -6.22 5.58 3.32
N ASP A 101 -6.23 4.26 3.42
CA ASP A 101 -5.09 3.50 3.87
C ASP A 101 -4.10 3.30 2.71
N ARG A 102 -2.92 3.91 2.81
CA ARG A 102 -1.81 3.65 1.90
C ARG A 102 -0.99 2.49 2.42
N THR A 103 -0.67 1.55 1.53
CA THR A 103 0.05 0.33 1.87
C THR A 103 1.44 0.39 1.25
N PHE A 104 2.46 0.19 2.08
CA PHE A 104 3.85 0.22 1.68
C PHE A 104 4.51 -1.12 1.96
N LEU A 105 5.23 -1.62 0.98
CA LEU A 105 6.11 -2.76 1.09
C LEU A 105 7.52 -2.27 1.40
N VAL A 106 8.04 -2.66 2.55
CA VAL A 106 9.41 -2.35 2.99
C VAL A 106 10.22 -3.63 2.91
N VAL A 107 11.23 -3.64 2.04
CA VAL A 107 12.05 -4.82 1.75
C VAL A 107 13.51 -4.57 2.08
N GLY A 108 14.15 -5.57 2.68
CA GLY A 108 15.60 -5.61 2.84
C GLY A 108 16.31 -6.02 1.54
N PRO A 109 17.65 -5.87 1.48
CA PRO A 109 18.43 -6.08 0.26
C PRO A 109 18.38 -7.52 -0.27
N ASP A 110 18.06 -8.48 0.61
CA ASP A 110 18.02 -9.91 0.28
C ASP A 110 16.71 -10.36 -0.39
N CYS A 111 15.65 -9.55 -0.36
CA CYS A 111 14.30 -9.98 -0.79
C CYS A 111 13.61 -9.07 -1.83
N SER A 112 14.21 -7.93 -2.19
CA SER A 112 13.50 -6.89 -2.95
C SER A 112 13.04 -7.34 -4.33
N LYS A 113 13.87 -8.05 -5.11
CA LYS A 113 13.50 -8.54 -6.46
C LYS A 113 12.43 -9.63 -6.46
N ASN A 114 12.47 -10.53 -5.47
CA ASN A 114 11.52 -11.64 -5.39
C ASN A 114 10.13 -11.11 -5.00
N MET A 115 10.10 -10.24 -4.00
CA MET A 115 8.85 -9.72 -3.45
C MET A 115 8.14 -8.78 -4.41
N THR A 116 8.86 -7.86 -5.06
CA THR A 116 8.31 -6.96 -6.10
C THR A 116 7.68 -7.74 -7.25
N SER A 117 8.37 -8.74 -7.79
CA SER A 117 7.83 -9.61 -8.85
C SER A 117 6.55 -10.34 -8.40
N LYS A 118 6.49 -10.79 -7.13
CA LYS A 118 5.35 -11.50 -6.58
C LYS A 118 4.12 -10.60 -6.43
N VAL A 119 4.29 -9.39 -5.92
CA VAL A 119 3.16 -8.44 -5.78
C VAL A 119 2.63 -7.98 -7.13
N GLU A 120 3.50 -7.83 -8.15
CA GLU A 120 3.08 -7.55 -9.52
C GLU A 120 2.27 -8.71 -10.12
N GLN A 121 2.68 -9.96 -9.89
CA GLN A 121 1.91 -11.15 -10.31
C GLN A 121 0.55 -11.25 -9.63
N LEU A 122 0.44 -10.77 -8.39
CA LEU A 122 -0.81 -10.62 -7.67
C LEU A 122 -1.65 -9.44 -8.17
N GLY A 123 -1.17 -8.68 -9.17
CA GLY A 123 -1.87 -7.58 -9.81
C GLY A 123 -1.83 -6.26 -9.06
N TYR A 124 -0.90 -6.11 -8.11
CA TYR A 124 -0.61 -4.79 -7.54
C TYR A 124 0.32 -4.01 -8.46
N THR A 125 0.08 -2.71 -8.57
CA THR A 125 1.05 -1.76 -9.11
C THR A 125 2.06 -1.43 -8.03
N VAL A 126 3.34 -1.60 -8.33
CA VAL A 126 4.45 -1.29 -7.42
C VAL A 126 5.08 0.04 -7.81
N VAL A 127 5.06 1.01 -6.90
CA VAL A 127 5.64 2.33 -7.14
C VAL A 127 6.81 2.54 -6.18
N PRO A 128 8.05 2.72 -6.65
CA PRO A 128 9.16 3.07 -5.78
C PRO A 128 8.93 4.43 -5.15
N CYS A 129 9.17 4.56 -3.85
CA CYS A 129 9.01 5.81 -3.13
C CYS A 129 10.37 6.44 -2.83
N GLU A 130 10.50 7.74 -3.09
CA GLU A 130 11.67 8.48 -2.67
C GLU A 130 11.61 8.75 -1.16
N GLN A 131 12.76 8.78 -0.50
CA GLN A 131 12.83 9.01 0.95
C GLN A 131 12.21 10.35 1.37
N SER A 132 12.37 11.39 0.55
CA SER A 132 11.77 12.71 0.76
C SER A 132 10.24 12.67 0.80
N GLU A 133 9.61 11.83 -0.03
CA GLU A 133 8.16 11.64 -0.04
C GLU A 133 7.71 10.87 1.21
N LEU A 134 8.44 9.82 1.58
CA LEU A 134 8.15 9.00 2.76
C LEU A 134 8.21 9.81 4.05
N GLU A 135 9.22 10.66 4.22
CA GLU A 135 9.39 11.51 5.41
C GLU A 135 8.28 12.56 5.57
N SER A 136 7.58 12.90 4.48
CA SER A 136 6.44 13.81 4.51
C SER A 136 5.12 13.14 4.93
N LEU A 137 5.06 11.81 4.93
CA LEU A 137 3.86 11.07 5.29
C LEU A 137 3.56 11.18 6.78
N THR A 138 2.34 11.62 7.06
CA THR A 138 1.81 11.77 8.41
C THR A 138 0.50 10.98 8.50
N VAL A 139 0.28 10.31 9.62
CA VAL A 139 -0.98 9.60 9.87
C VAL A 139 -2.11 10.61 10.08
N GLU A 140 -3.14 10.54 9.24
CA GLU A 140 -4.26 11.49 9.24
C GLU A 140 -5.64 10.80 9.14
N TYR A 141 -6.59 11.33 9.91
CA TYR A 141 -8.04 11.07 9.86
C TYR A 141 -8.80 12.40 9.99
#